data_AF-A0AAD9UI46-F1
#
_entry.id   AF-A0AAD9UI46-F1
#
_cell.length_a   1.000
_cell.length_b   1.000
_cell.length_c   1.000
_cell.angle_alpha   90.00
_cell.angle_beta   90.00
_cell.angle_gamma   90.00
#
_symmetry.space_group_name_H-M   'P 1'
#
loop_
_entity.id
_entity.type
_entity.pdbx_description
1 polymer ?
#
loop_
_entity_poly.entity_id
_entity_poly.type
_entity_poly.pdbx_seq_one_letter_code
_entity_poly.pdbx_strand_id
1 'polypeptide(L)'
;MKRHLRSIMRITWMDKVANKDILEPAGLSSMIGLLIINNLRWTRHLMGMSPDMLPKQILYSQLSSGHRKRGRPRLRFKDTIKRNLKLRDIKTDSWTSLSQQKDKWRAIVK
;
A
#
# COMPACT_ATOMS: atom_id res chain seq x y z
N MET A 1 12.06 11.02 -12.33
CA MET A 1 10.77 11.75 -12.28
C MET A 1 10.88 13.10 -11.56
N LYS A 2 11.28 13.14 -10.27
CA LYS A 2 11.28 14.37 -9.44
C LYS A 2 12.15 15.54 -9.96
N ARG A 3 13.34 15.26 -10.54
CA ARG A 3 14.24 16.30 -11.10
C ARG A 3 13.59 17.06 -12.26
N HIS A 4 12.98 16.34 -13.20
CA HIS A 4 12.27 16.94 -14.34
C HIS A 4 11.05 17.75 -13.89
N LEU A 5 10.32 17.26 -12.88
CA LEU A 5 9.18 17.99 -12.31
C LEU A 5 9.60 19.33 -11.69
N ARG A 6 10.73 19.36 -10.97
CA ARG A 6 11.31 20.62 -10.46
C ARG A 6 11.67 21.57 -11.59
N SER A 7 12.25 21.07 -12.68
CA SER A 7 12.58 21.88 -13.87
C SER A 7 11.33 22.50 -14.50
N ILE A 8 10.29 21.69 -14.75
CA ILE A 8 9.02 22.14 -15.35
C ILE A 8 8.34 23.20 -14.48
N MET A 9 8.33 22.99 -13.16
CA MET A 9 7.71 23.92 -12.20
C MET A 9 8.63 25.08 -11.81
N ARG A 10 9.82 25.19 -12.42
CA ARG A 10 10.84 26.22 -12.14
C ARG A 10 11.26 26.30 -10.66
N ILE A 11 11.26 25.17 -9.97
CA ILE A 11 11.67 25.06 -8.56
C ILE A 11 13.17 24.80 -8.49
N THR A 12 13.89 25.74 -7.91
CA THR A 12 15.32 25.69 -7.67
C THR A 12 15.65 25.09 -6.29
N TRP A 13 16.94 25.06 -5.95
CA TRP A 13 17.37 24.65 -4.61
C TRP A 13 17.13 25.77 -3.57
N MET A 14 17.09 27.04 -3.99
CA MET A 14 16.89 28.21 -3.12
C MET A 14 15.49 28.24 -2.52
N ASP A 15 14.50 27.69 -3.23
CA ASP A 15 13.10 27.63 -2.79
C ASP A 15 12.87 26.67 -1.60
N LYS A 16 13.86 25.81 -1.28
CA LYS A 16 13.83 24.86 -0.16
C LYS A 16 12.58 23.96 -0.09
N VAL A 17 11.88 23.78 -1.22
CA VAL A 17 10.68 22.93 -1.31
C VAL A 17 11.05 21.45 -1.23
N ALA A 18 10.40 20.72 -0.32
CA ALA A 18 10.61 19.30 -0.18
C ALA A 18 9.93 18.51 -1.31
N ASN A 19 10.47 17.34 -1.65
CA ASN A 19 9.95 16.53 -2.76
C ASN A 19 8.50 16.06 -2.60
N LYS A 20 8.01 15.93 -1.37
CA LYS A 20 6.59 15.61 -1.10
C LYS A 20 5.67 16.76 -1.51
N ASP A 21 6.13 17.99 -1.30
CA ASP A 21 5.37 19.22 -1.54
C ASP A 21 5.39 19.63 -3.02
N ILE A 22 6.22 18.97 -3.85
CA ILE A 22 6.23 19.15 -5.31
C ILE A 22 5.16 18.28 -5.98
N LEU A 23 4.80 17.16 -5.36
CA LEU A 23 3.89 16.19 -5.97
C LEU A 23 2.42 16.61 -5.86
N GLU A 24 2.03 17.22 -4.74
CA GLU A 24 0.64 17.68 -4.56
C GLU A 24 0.22 18.76 -5.58
N PRO A 25 1.00 19.83 -5.82
CA PRO A 25 0.64 20.84 -6.82
C PRO A 25 0.63 20.29 -8.25
N ALA A 26 1.39 19.21 -8.50
CA ALA A 26 1.38 18.51 -9.78
C ALA A 26 0.21 17.51 -9.93
N GLY A 27 -0.61 17.32 -8.89
CA GLY A 27 -1.67 16.30 -8.88
C GLY A 27 -1.15 14.86 -8.96
N LEU A 28 0.13 14.64 -8.63
CA LEU A 28 0.79 13.34 -8.77
C LEU A 28 0.83 12.60 -7.43
N SER A 29 0.52 11.31 -7.46
CA SER A 29 0.76 10.44 -6.31
C SER A 29 2.25 10.15 -6.14
N SER A 30 2.70 10.09 -4.89
CA SER A 30 4.04 9.58 -4.60
C SER A 30 4.18 8.12 -5.03
N MET A 31 5.40 7.71 -5.37
CA MET A 31 5.71 6.31 -5.72
C MET A 31 5.26 5.34 -4.62
N ILE A 32 5.44 5.71 -3.35
CA ILE A 32 5.00 4.91 -2.21
C ILE A 32 3.47 4.84 -2.19
N GLY A 33 2.78 5.97 -2.42
CA GLY A 33 1.31 6.02 -2.51
C GLY A 33 0.75 5.10 -3.60
N LEU A 34 1.39 5.07 -4.77
CA LEU A 34 1.02 4.17 -5.87
C LEU A 34 1.23 2.70 -5.52
N LEU A 35 2.35 2.35 -4.89
CA LEU A 35 2.62 0.99 -4.42
C LEU A 35 1.59 0.52 -3.39
N ILE A 36 1.21 1.40 -2.46
CA ILE A 36 0.17 1.14 -1.46
C ILE A 36 -1.18 0.86 -2.14
N ILE A 37 -1.60 1.71 -3.08
CA ILE A 37 -2.86 1.54 -3.82
C ILE A 37 -2.87 0.20 -4.57
N ASN A 38 -1.80 -0.11 -5.31
CA ASN A 38 -1.71 -1.35 -6.06
C ASN A 38 -1.74 -2.58 -5.15
N ASN A 39 -1.04 -2.51 -4.01
CA ASN A 39 -1.07 -3.58 -3.02
C ASN A 39 -2.49 -3.79 -2.47
N LEU A 40 -3.21 -2.74 -2.07
CA LEU A 40 -4.59 -2.81 -1.57
C LEU A 40 -5.62 -3.23 -2.66
N ARG A 41 -5.34 -2.96 -3.94
CA ARG A 41 -6.15 -3.48 -5.05
C ARG A 41 -5.94 -4.99 -5.21
N TRP A 42 -4.70 -5.45 -5.11
CA TRP A 42 -4.35 -6.87 -5.12
C TRP A 42 -4.95 -7.61 -3.93
N THR A 43 -4.99 -7.03 -2.73
CA THR A 43 -5.63 -7.68 -1.57
C THR A 43 -7.12 -7.91 -1.78
N ARG A 44 -7.84 -6.93 -2.34
CA ARG A 44 -9.25 -7.14 -2.69
C ARG A 44 -9.41 -8.29 -3.69
N HIS A 45 -8.53 -8.35 -4.68
CA HIS A 45 -8.55 -9.44 -5.65
C HIS A 45 -8.36 -10.80 -4.97
N LEU A 46 -7.38 -10.93 -4.05
CA LEU A 46 -7.22 -12.14 -3.23
C LEU A 46 -8.48 -12.49 -2.42
N MET A 47 -9.17 -11.50 -1.88
CA MET A 47 -10.38 -11.75 -1.08
C MET A 47 -11.53 -12.33 -1.91
N GLY A 48 -11.56 -12.03 -3.21
CA GLY A 48 -12.50 -12.63 -4.17
C GLY A 48 -12.09 -14.01 -4.70
N MET A 49 -10.86 -14.47 -4.46
CA MET A 49 -10.44 -15.83 -4.85
C MET A 49 -11.04 -16.89 -3.92
N SER A 50 -11.20 -18.12 -4.42
CA SER A 50 -11.56 -19.28 -3.59
C SER A 50 -10.54 -19.47 -2.44
N PRO A 51 -10.97 -19.91 -1.23
CA PRO A 51 -10.05 -20.27 -0.14
C PRO A 51 -9.02 -21.34 -0.52
N ASP A 52 -9.31 -22.20 -1.49
CA ASP A 52 -8.41 -23.29 -1.92
C ASP A 52 -7.27 -22.80 -2.82
N MET A 53 -7.35 -21.55 -3.31
CA MET A 53 -6.33 -20.97 -4.15
C MET A 53 -5.07 -20.63 -3.34
N LEU A 54 -3.92 -21.13 -3.79
CA LEU A 54 -2.61 -20.95 -3.14
C LEU A 54 -2.33 -19.51 -2.66
N PRO A 55 -2.59 -18.43 -3.43
CA PRO A 55 -2.31 -17.08 -2.96
C PRO A 55 -3.08 -16.69 -1.70
N LYS A 56 -4.34 -17.12 -1.59
CA LYS A 56 -5.19 -16.85 -0.43
C LYS A 56 -4.77 -17.71 0.75
N GLN A 57 -4.42 -18.97 0.51
CA GLN A 57 -3.86 -19.85 1.55
C GLN A 57 -2.56 -19.28 2.11
N ILE A 58 -1.61 -18.85 1.26
CA ILE A 58 -0.32 -18.26 1.67
C ILE A 58 -0.52 -16.97 2.47
N LEU A 59 -1.55 -16.16 2.14
CA LEU A 59 -1.84 -14.94 2.88
C LEU A 59 -2.20 -15.23 4.36
N TYR A 60 -2.93 -16.31 4.59
CA TYR A 60 -3.39 -16.72 5.92
C TYR A 60 -2.51 -17.78 6.59
N SER A 61 -1.58 -18.38 5.86
CA SER A 61 -0.71 -19.41 6.38
C SER A 61 0.25 -18.88 7.45
N GLN A 62 0.64 -19.80 8.32
CA GLN A 62 1.66 -19.58 9.33
C GLN A 62 2.70 -20.69 9.18
N LEU A 63 3.96 -20.37 9.50
CA LEU A 63 5.01 -21.37 9.56
C LEU A 63 4.68 -22.33 10.71
N SER A 64 4.66 -23.64 10.44
CA SER A 64 4.45 -24.67 11.45
C SER A 64 5.63 -24.76 12.43
N SER A 65 6.84 -24.46 11.95
CA SER A 65 8.06 -24.45 12.77
C SER A 65 9.03 -23.36 12.28
N GLY A 66 9.97 -23.00 13.16
CA GLY A 66 11.00 -22.01 12.89
C GLY A 66 10.72 -20.63 13.50
N HIS A 67 11.81 -19.90 13.77
CA HIS A 67 11.75 -18.58 14.41
C HIS A 67 12.32 -17.51 13.46
N ARG A 68 11.83 -16.28 13.60
CA ARG A 68 12.41 -15.16 12.87
C ARG A 68 13.68 -14.69 13.52
N LYS A 69 14.66 -14.34 12.70
CA LYS A 69 15.88 -13.67 13.15
C LYS A 69 15.50 -12.37 13.89
N ARG A 70 16.18 -12.11 15.00
CA ARG A 70 16.09 -10.83 15.73
C ARG A 70 16.54 -9.67 14.83
N GLY A 71 16.00 -8.47 15.08
CA GLY A 71 16.30 -7.26 14.30
C GLY A 71 15.14 -6.88 13.36
N ARG A 72 15.45 -6.62 12.09
CA ARG A 72 14.49 -6.15 11.08
C ARG A 72 14.22 -7.21 9.99
N PRO A 73 13.53 -8.32 10.32
CA PRO A 73 13.11 -9.28 9.31
C PRO A 73 12.15 -8.63 8.31
N ARG A 74 12.08 -9.19 7.09
CA ARG A 74 11.10 -8.76 6.07
C ARG A 74 9.67 -8.99 6.59
N LEU A 75 8.78 -8.06 6.28
CA LEU A 75 7.36 -8.15 6.64
C LEU A 75 6.68 -9.32 5.90
N ARG A 76 5.70 -9.97 6.53
CA ARG A 76 4.79 -10.88 5.81
C ARG A 76 3.95 -10.08 4.82
N PHE A 77 3.33 -10.78 3.87
CA PHE A 77 2.27 -10.21 3.05
C PHE A 77 1.16 -9.60 3.92
N LYS A 78 0.63 -10.37 4.90
CA LYS A 78 -0.38 -9.86 5.86
C LYS A 78 0.07 -8.61 6.62
N ASP A 79 1.33 -8.55 7.04
CA ASP A 79 1.86 -7.41 7.80
C ASP A 79 2.05 -6.17 6.91
N THR A 80 2.46 -6.37 5.66
CA THR A 80 2.53 -5.31 4.65
C THR A 80 1.14 -4.71 4.39
N ILE A 81 0.12 -5.56 4.28
CA ILE A 81 -1.27 -5.12 4.09
C ILE A 81 -1.74 -4.31 5.29
N LYS A 82 -1.53 -4.80 6.52
CA LYS A 82 -1.86 -4.07 7.75
C LYS A 82 -1.17 -2.71 7.81
N ARG A 83 0.10 -2.63 7.42
CA ARG A 83 0.84 -1.38 7.34
C ARG A 83 0.22 -0.42 6.33
N ASN A 84 -0.12 -0.92 5.15
CA ASN A 84 -0.74 -0.14 4.08
C ASN A 84 -2.13 0.38 4.46
N LEU A 85 -2.93 -0.43 5.16
CA LEU A 85 -4.22 -0.01 5.72
C LEU A 85 -4.07 1.13 6.73
N LYS A 86 -3.10 1.02 7.66
CA LYS A 86 -2.80 2.09 8.62
C LYS A 86 -2.34 3.38 7.96
N LEU A 87 -1.51 3.29 6.90
CA LEU A 87 -1.06 4.46 6.14
C LEU A 87 -2.19 5.15 5.34
N ARG A 88 -3.36 4.51 5.24
CA ARG A 88 -4.56 5.03 4.56
C ARG A 88 -5.71 5.26 5.54
N ASP A 89 -5.44 5.22 6.85
CA ASP A 89 -6.43 5.38 7.91
C ASP A 89 -7.64 4.41 7.80
N ILE A 90 -7.40 3.21 7.27
CA ILE A 90 -8.40 2.15 7.16
C ILE A 90 -8.29 1.24 8.38
N LYS A 91 -9.42 1.01 9.07
CA LYS A 91 -9.47 0.12 10.24
C LYS A 91 -9.02 -1.30 9.88
N THR A 92 -8.03 -1.82 10.61
CA THR A 92 -7.40 -3.12 10.34
C THR A 92 -8.22 -4.34 10.77
N ASP A 93 -9.33 -4.15 11.46
CA ASP A 93 -10.15 -5.25 11.97
C ASP A 93 -11.33 -5.56 11.03
N SER A 94 -11.82 -4.55 10.30
CA SER A 94 -13.01 -4.64 9.45
C SER A 94 -12.70 -4.68 7.95
N TRP A 95 -11.43 -4.63 7.54
CA TRP A 95 -11.06 -4.54 6.13
C TRP A 95 -11.43 -5.78 5.31
N THR A 96 -11.52 -6.98 5.91
CA THR A 96 -11.94 -8.19 5.21
C THR A 96 -13.40 -8.07 4.76
N SER A 97 -14.32 -7.71 5.65
CA SER A 97 -15.72 -7.44 5.32
C SER A 97 -15.87 -6.26 4.36
N LEU A 98 -15.06 -5.21 4.54
CA LEU A 98 -15.05 -4.04 3.65
C LEU A 98 -14.58 -4.40 2.24
N SER A 99 -13.61 -5.30 2.10
CA SER A 99 -13.06 -5.73 0.81
C SER A 99 -14.04 -6.55 -0.02
N GLN A 100 -15.02 -7.20 0.61
CA GLN A 100 -16.11 -7.89 -0.09
C GLN A 100 -17.08 -6.89 -0.75
N GLN A 101 -17.23 -5.69 -0.17
CA GLN A 101 -18.04 -4.61 -0.73
C GLN A 101 -17.23 -3.85 -1.79
N LYS A 102 -17.30 -4.33 -3.04
CA LYS A 102 -16.49 -3.84 -4.17
C LYS A 102 -16.52 -2.33 -4.35
N ASP A 103 -17.68 -1.71 -4.25
CA ASP A 103 -17.85 -0.28 -4.50
C ASP A 103 -17.27 0.57 -3.36
N LYS A 104 -17.53 0.17 -2.10
CA LYS A 104 -16.94 0.83 -0.93
C LYS A 104 -15.42 0.70 -0.92
N TRP A 105 -14.88 -0.48 -1.27
CA TRP A 105 -13.43 -0.65 -1.35
C TRP A 105 -12.79 0.20 -2.45
N ARG A 106 -13.43 0.31 -3.63
CA ARG A 106 -12.94 1.15 -4.72
C ARG A 106 -12.94 2.63 -4.36
N ALA A 107 -13.94 3.10 -3.63
CA ALA A 107 -14.01 4.47 -3.14
C ALA A 107 -12.87 4.78 -2.17
N ILE A 108 -12.50 3.82 -1.31
CA ILE A 108 -11.49 3.98 -0.26
C ILE A 108 -10.05 3.86 -0.80
N VAL A 109 -9.81 3.00 -1.79
CA VAL A 109 -8.47 2.72 -2.35
C VAL A 109 -8.18 3.59 -3.58
N LYS A 110 -8.65 4.84 -3.57
CA LYS A 110 -8.42 5.81 -4.64
C LYS A 110 -7.11 6.57 -4.47
#